data_AF-A0A7U8K6R0-F1
#
_entry.id   AF-A0A7U8K6R0-F1
#
_cell.length_a   1.000
_cell.length_b   1.000
_cell.length_c   1.000
_cell.angle_alpha   90.00
_cell.angle_beta   90.00
_cell.angle_gamma   90.00
#
_symmetry.space_group_name_H-M   'P 1'
#
loop_
_entity.id
_entity.type
_entity.pdbx_description
1 polymer ?
#
loop_
_entity_poly.entity_id
_entity_poly.type
_entity_poly.pdbx_seq_one_letter_code
_entity_poly.pdbx_strand_id
1 'polypeptide(L)'
;MAACVDMRVEKPPFEYPNGSNIVAINANFKLRKPIGACGCMSALARYASSVNERESRLFLQQGLFNLKKSDTKTLPLATEPALVKDGNIEITVGCARPR
;
A
#
# COMPACT_ATOMS: atom_id res chain seq x y z
N MET A 1 -13.83 3.87 0.90
CA MET A 1 -12.54 4.45 0.45
C MET A 1 -12.40 4.50 -1.08
N ALA A 2 -12.67 3.42 -1.82
CA ALA A 2 -12.50 3.37 -3.29
C ALA A 2 -13.22 4.49 -4.08
N ALA A 3 -14.33 5.02 -3.57
CA ALA A 3 -15.04 6.13 -4.21
C ALA A 3 -14.31 7.50 -4.12
N CYS A 4 -13.39 7.69 -3.18
CA CYS A 4 -12.71 8.97 -2.96
C CYS A 4 -11.26 9.00 -3.43
N VAL A 5 -10.64 7.85 -3.67
CA VAL A 5 -9.21 7.75 -3.96
C VAL A 5 -9.00 6.77 -5.10
N ASP A 6 -8.28 7.23 -6.12
CA ASP A 6 -7.68 6.35 -7.12
C ASP A 6 -6.25 6.01 -6.70
N MET A 7 -5.89 4.74 -6.79
CA MET A 7 -4.51 4.28 -6.63
C MET A 7 -3.99 3.78 -7.97
N ARG A 8 -2.80 4.21 -8.36
CA ARG A 8 -2.07 3.70 -9.53
C ARG A 8 -0.64 3.39 -9.15
N VAL A 9 -0.18 2.19 -9.49
CA VAL A 9 1.23 1.83 -9.35
C VAL A 9 2.00 2.42 -10.53
N GLU A 10 3.05 3.19 -10.28
CA GLU A 10 3.77 3.92 -11.33
C GLU A 10 4.83 3.05 -12.05
N LYS A 11 5.44 2.11 -11.33
CA LYS A 11 6.57 1.26 -11.77
C LYS A 11 6.52 -0.11 -11.08
N PRO A 12 7.18 -1.15 -11.65
CA PRO A 12 7.32 -2.44 -10.96
C PRO A 12 7.99 -2.28 -9.58
N PRO A 13 7.82 -3.27 -8.68
CA PRO A 13 8.51 -3.28 -7.40
C PRO A 13 10.02 -3.12 -7.56
N PHE A 14 10.64 -2.37 -6.66
CA PHE A 14 12.07 -2.10 -6.62
C PHE A 14 12.62 -2.39 -5.23
N GLU A 15 13.89 -2.81 -5.17
CA GLU A 15 14.62 -2.90 -3.91
C GLU A 15 15.09 -1.51 -3.48
N TYR A 16 14.95 -1.19 -2.19
CA TYR A 16 15.30 0.12 -1.68
C TYR A 16 16.79 0.42 -1.95
N PRO A 17 17.12 1.56 -2.57
CA PRO A 17 18.50 1.97 -2.74
C PRO A 17 19.10 2.16 -1.33
N ASN A 18 20.34 1.69 -1.12
CA ASN A 18 21.15 1.66 0.13
C ASN A 18 21.41 0.25 0.72
N GLY A 19 21.19 -0.81 -0.04
CA GLY A 19 21.56 -2.18 0.39
C GLY A 19 20.62 -2.78 1.44
N SER A 20 19.40 -2.24 1.56
CA SER A 20 18.36 -2.89 2.36
C SER A 20 17.64 -3.93 1.50
N ASN A 21 17.26 -5.07 2.09
CA ASN A 21 16.47 -6.11 1.42
C ASN A 21 14.97 -5.75 1.29
N ILE A 22 14.62 -4.48 1.51
CA ILE A 22 13.23 -4.03 1.45
C ILE A 22 12.83 -3.84 -0.01
N VAL A 23 11.81 -4.59 -0.44
CA VAL A 23 11.13 -4.34 -1.70
C VAL A 23 9.99 -3.36 -1.48
N ALA A 24 9.87 -2.36 -2.34
CA ALA A 24 8.86 -1.32 -2.28
C ALA A 24 8.27 -1.03 -3.67
N ILE A 25 7.14 -0.31 -3.69
CA ILE A 25 6.60 0.29 -4.92
C ILE A 25 6.38 1.78 -4.71
N ASN A 26 6.29 2.51 -5.82
CA ASN A 26 5.73 3.86 -5.85
C ASN A 26 4.29 3.77 -6.34
N ALA A 27 3.36 4.22 -5.50
CA ALA A 27 1.94 4.29 -5.81
C ALA A 27 1.47 5.74 -5.76
N ASN A 28 0.89 6.21 -6.87
CA ASN A 28 0.21 7.49 -6.95
C ASN A 28 -1.19 7.37 -6.38
N PHE A 29 -1.50 8.20 -5.38
CA PHE A 29 -2.83 8.31 -4.80
C PHE A 29 -3.47 9.62 -5.23
N LYS A 30 -4.52 9.54 -6.05
CA LYS A 30 -5.28 10.72 -6.48
C LYS A 30 -6.58 10.81 -5.70
N LEU A 31 -6.69 11.84 -4.86
CA LEU A 31 -7.93 12.15 -4.16
C LEU A 31 -8.91 12.80 -5.12
N ARG A 32 -10.06 12.15 -5.32
CA ARG A 32 -11.24 12.73 -5.98
C ARG A 32 -12.01 13.63 -5.02
N LYS A 33 -12.03 13.26 -3.73
CA LYS A 33 -12.67 13.98 -2.62
C LYS A 33 -11.88 13.73 -1.32
N PRO A 34 -12.05 14.54 -0.27
CA PRO A 34 -11.49 14.25 1.05
C PRO A 34 -11.94 12.86 1.54
N ILE A 35 -11.02 12.07 2.10
CA ILE A 35 -11.34 10.68 2.50
C ILE A 35 -12.38 10.57 3.63
N GLY A 36 -12.58 11.65 4.40
CA GLY A 36 -13.69 11.78 5.35
C GLY A 36 -15.07 11.72 4.71
N ALA A 37 -15.22 12.22 3.48
CA ALA A 37 -16.48 12.12 2.72
C ALA A 37 -16.82 10.66 2.32
N CYS A 38 -15.85 9.74 2.42
CA CYS A 38 -16.03 8.31 2.20
C CYS A 38 -16.06 7.50 3.50
N GLY A 39 -16.29 8.14 4.64
CA GLY A 39 -16.40 7.49 5.96
C GLY A 39 -15.07 7.23 6.65
N CYS A 40 -13.93 7.67 6.11
CA CYS A 40 -12.65 7.57 6.82
C CYS A 40 -12.51 8.74 7.80
N MET A 41 -12.75 8.48 9.09
CA MET A 41 -12.67 9.50 10.15
C MET A 41 -11.23 9.96 10.47
N SER A 42 -10.22 9.30 9.90
CA SER A 42 -8.81 9.69 10.00
C SER A 42 -8.27 10.11 8.64
N ALA A 43 -7.36 11.09 8.64
CA ALA A 43 -6.58 11.42 7.46
C ALA A 43 -5.50 10.36 7.13
N LEU A 44 -5.36 9.35 7.99
CA LEU A 44 -4.48 8.21 7.78
C LEU A 44 -5.22 7.08 7.04
N ALA A 45 -4.54 6.52 6.05
CA ALA A 45 -4.89 5.24 5.46
C ALA A 45 -3.97 4.16 5.99
N ARG A 46 -4.49 2.93 6.02
CA ARG A 46 -3.71 1.72 6.24
C ARG A 46 -3.51 1.04 4.91
N TYR A 47 -2.33 0.47 4.71
CA TYR A 47 -2.12 -0.52 3.66
C TYR A 47 -1.63 -1.84 4.25
N ALA A 48 -1.84 -2.91 3.50
CA ALA A 48 -1.21 -4.20 3.73
C ALA A 48 -0.81 -4.82 2.39
N SER A 49 0.39 -5.38 2.32
CA SER A 49 0.85 -6.23 1.23
C SER A 49 0.75 -7.69 1.64
N SER A 50 0.38 -8.53 0.68
CA SER A 50 0.26 -9.96 0.91
C SER A 50 0.45 -10.73 -0.38
N VAL A 51 0.82 -11.99 -0.24
CA VAL A 51 0.78 -12.98 -1.32
C VAL A 51 -0.27 -14.04 -0.99
N ASN A 52 -0.88 -14.59 -2.03
CA ASN A 52 -1.72 -15.76 -1.90
C ASN A 52 -0.83 -16.99 -2.06
N GLU A 53 -0.70 -17.78 -1.01
CA GLU A 53 0.00 -19.06 -1.04
C GLU A 53 -1.01 -20.17 -0.77
N ARG A 54 -1.25 -20.99 -1.80
CA ARG A 54 -2.29 -22.04 -1.79
C ARG A 54 -3.66 -21.43 -1.44
N GLU A 55 -4.22 -21.80 -0.30
CA GLU A 55 -5.53 -21.35 0.20
C GLU A 55 -5.41 -20.25 1.28
N SER A 56 -4.19 -19.80 1.58
CA SER A 56 -3.92 -18.85 2.65
C SER A 56 -3.37 -17.53 2.11
N ARG A 57 -3.79 -16.44 2.74
CA ARG A 57 -3.23 -15.11 2.51
C ARG A 57 -2.12 -14.84 3.52
N LEU A 58 -0.89 -14.71 3.04
CA LEU A 58 0.26 -14.39 3.87
C LEU A 58 0.56 -12.89 3.80
N PHE A 59 0.50 -12.22 4.95
CA PHE A 59 0.83 -10.81 5.07
C PHE A 59 2.34 -10.60 5.13
N LEU A 60 2.86 -9.73 4.28
CA LEU A 60 4.29 -9.45 4.19
C LEU A 60 4.64 -8.17 4.94
N GLN A 61 3.89 -7.09 4.68
CA GLN A 61 4.06 -5.79 5.33
C GLN A 61 2.71 -5.11 5.55
N GLN A 62 2.67 -4.22 6.53
CA GLN A 62 1.54 -3.34 6.79
C GLN A 62 2.01 -2.02 7.38
N GLY A 63 1.29 -0.95 7.09
CA GLY A 63 1.66 0.36 7.58
C GLY A 63 0.56 1.39 7.47
N LEU A 64 0.85 2.57 8.01
CA LEU A 64 -0.01 3.74 7.94
C LEU A 64 0.68 4.83 7.12
N PHE A 65 -0.12 5.57 6.36
CA PHE A 65 0.35 6.72 5.61
C PHE A 65 -0.74 7.79 5.53
N ASN A 66 -0.31 9.03 5.29
CA ASN A 66 -1.20 10.17 5.28
C ASN A 66 -1.78 10.41 3.86
N LEU A 67 -3.10 10.57 3.78
CA LEU A 67 -3.88 10.87 2.57
C LEU A 67 -4.60 12.24 2.66
N LYS A 68 -3.94 13.27 3.19
CA LYS A 68 -4.47 14.65 3.18
C LYS A 68 -4.54 15.28 1.78
N LYS A 69 -3.68 14.87 0.86
CA LYS A 69 -3.59 15.39 -0.50
C LYS A 69 -3.17 14.31 -1.49
N SER A 70 -3.46 14.53 -2.77
CA SER A 70 -2.97 13.67 -3.85
C SER A 70 -1.46 13.70 -3.90
N ASP A 71 -0.82 12.54 -3.93
CA ASP A 71 0.64 12.43 -3.86
C ASP A 71 1.10 11.01 -4.24
N THR A 72 2.37 10.88 -4.60
CA THR A 72 3.02 9.58 -4.76
C THR A 72 3.61 9.15 -3.41
N LYS A 73 3.35 7.89 -3.04
CA LYS A 73 3.84 7.28 -1.80
C LYS A 73 4.68 6.05 -2.12
N THR A 74 5.79 5.92 -1.42
CA THR A 74 6.57 4.68 -1.42
C THR A 74 5.99 3.73 -0.37
N LEU A 75 5.55 2.55 -0.81
CA LEU A 75 4.99 1.52 0.06
C LEU A 75 5.93 0.32 0.12
N PRO A 76 6.56 0.04 1.27
CA PRO A 76 7.26 -1.21 1.52
C PRO A 76 6.32 -2.41 1.37
N LEU A 77 6.70 -3.38 0.54
CA LEU A 77 5.93 -4.59 0.26
C LEU A 77 6.44 -5.80 1.03
N ALA A 78 7.76 -5.97 1.13
CA ALA A 78 8.38 -7.10 1.80
C ALA A 78 9.78 -6.75 2.28
N THR A 79 10.25 -7.44 3.31
CA THR A 79 11.65 -7.39 3.78
C THR A 79 12.54 -8.45 3.13
N GLU A 80 11.94 -9.39 2.40
CA GLU A 80 12.63 -10.48 1.71
C GLU A 80 12.21 -10.48 0.23
N PRO A 81 13.12 -10.12 -0.71
CA PRO A 81 12.79 -10.01 -2.13
C PRO A 81 12.31 -11.31 -2.77
N ALA A 82 12.76 -12.46 -2.28
CA ALA A 82 12.31 -13.76 -2.78
C ALA A 82 10.79 -13.97 -2.65
N LEU A 83 10.15 -13.35 -1.65
CA LEU A 83 8.69 -13.43 -1.45
C LEU A 83 7.89 -12.58 -2.44
N VAL A 84 8.56 -11.71 -3.20
CA VAL A 84 7.93 -10.82 -4.20
C VAL A 84 8.17 -11.31 -5.63
N LYS A 85 9.31 -11.96 -5.90
CA LYS A 85 9.74 -12.35 -7.25
C LYS A 85 8.80 -13.33 -7.96
N ASP A 86 8.13 -14.20 -7.23
CA ASP A 86 7.32 -15.31 -7.79
C ASP A 86 5.80 -15.10 -7.71
N GLY A 87 5.34 -13.96 -7.16
CA GLY A 87 3.97 -13.81 -6.70
C GLY A 87 3.20 -12.60 -7.24
N ASN A 88 1.91 -12.81 -7.52
CA ASN A 88 0.93 -11.73 -7.65
C ASN A 88 0.72 -11.08 -6.26
N ILE A 89 1.50 -10.05 -5.94
CA ILE A 89 1.31 -9.30 -4.70
C ILE A 89 -0.02 -8.58 -4.73
N GLU A 90 -0.84 -8.83 -3.72
CA GLU A 90 -2.05 -8.07 -3.47
C GLU A 90 -1.74 -6.94 -2.48
N ILE A 91 -2.12 -5.72 -2.87
CA ILE A 91 -2.03 -4.53 -2.02
C ILE A 91 -3.45 -4.11 -1.68
N THR A 92 -3.76 -4.10 -0.40
CA THR A 92 -5.04 -3.58 0.10
C THR A 92 -4.82 -2.25 0.77
N VAL A 93 -5.72 -1.31 0.50
CA VAL A 93 -5.72 0.03 1.11
C VAL A 93 -7.09 0.27 1.72
N GLY A 94 -7.10 0.72 2.98
CA GLY A 94 -8.32 0.96 3.74
C GLY A 94 -8.18 2.17 4.67
N CYS A 95 -9.30 2.60 5.25
CA CYS A 95 -9.25 3.65 6.28
C CYS A 95 -8.44 3.13 7.47
N ALA A 96 -7.59 3.98 8.06
CA ALA A 96 -7.06 3.66 9.38
C ALA A 96 -8.23 3.58 10.37
N ARG A 97 -8.27 2.55 11.21
CA ARG A 97 -9.26 2.48 12.29
C ARG A 97 -8.96 3.59 13.31
N PRO A 98 -9.98 4.28 13.85
CA PRO A 98 -9.80 5.13 15.02
C PRO A 98 -9.16 4.30 16.14
N ARG A 99 -8.25 4.91 16.90
CA ARG A 99 -7.81 4.35 18.18
C ARG A 99 -8.86 4.66 19.24
#